data_AF-A0A399IXY6-F1
#
_entry.id   AF-A0A399IXY6-F1
#
_cell.length_a   1.000
_cell.length_b   1.000
_cell.length_c   1.000
_cell.angle_alpha   90.00
_cell.angle_beta   90.00
_cell.angle_gamma   90.00
#
_symmetry.space_group_name_H-M   'P 1'
#
loop_
_entity.id
_entity.type
_entity.pdbx_description
1 polymer ?
#
loop_
_entity_poly.entity_id
_entity_poly.type
_entity_poly.pdbx_seq_one_letter_code
_entity_poly.pdbx_strand_id
1 'polypeptide(L)'
;MKEMTKKIVNIIVIAIIIMISTILPIILKLSIMNAVVTALIAVIIAAVYLAILGNSEKDKTNNSGYNEMPIETTISSQSSQEELAIDMDNVVNSKEKEEILQLAKFQEETVENLNNIINKMIDKSDEMKKDIHKSTKLDETENDDTVKLGEALAKTMYFTSVGSESMGNMDESMKKIYDANRLLDKSVQVANSSTKEAIDIIHLIGNIANQTNLLALNAAIEAARAGEAGKGFSVVASEIRKLADDVKTAVNSVDGIINDITKAINKTTENAREGGQLIEESINTVKTAEDIFKQIVTEVSEIDAHANVISELSGRYEKVKTTALEMSEAQNQSLSSLSETAKKLLQTTKSIKNKI
;
A
#
# COMPACT_ATOMS: atom_id res chain seq x y z
N MET A 1 -12.25 15.29 -12.18
CA MET A 1 -12.57 15.78 -10.81
C MET A 1 -14.01 15.51 -10.37
N LYS A 2 -15.06 16.01 -11.05
CA LYS A 2 -16.47 15.82 -10.62
C LYS A 2 -16.94 14.36 -10.44
N GLU A 3 -16.43 13.40 -11.21
CA GLU A 3 -16.78 11.98 -11.05
C GLU A 3 -16.15 11.32 -9.82
N MET A 4 -14.92 11.70 -9.48
CA MET A 4 -14.18 11.12 -8.35
C MET A 4 -14.81 11.56 -7.02
N THR A 5 -15.22 12.84 -6.94
CA THR A 5 -15.96 13.37 -5.79
C THR A 5 -17.32 12.69 -5.61
N LYS A 6 -18.03 12.36 -6.70
CA LYS A 6 -19.30 11.60 -6.62
C LYS A 6 -19.11 10.17 -6.10
N LYS A 7 -18.04 9.48 -6.50
CA LYS A 7 -17.75 8.13 -6.01
C LYS A 7 -17.43 8.12 -4.51
N ILE A 8 -16.62 9.09 -4.05
CA ILE A 8 -16.27 9.24 -2.63
C ILE A 8 -17.53 9.57 -1.80
N VAL A 9 -18.36 10.49 -2.26
CA VAL A 9 -19.62 10.84 -1.57
C VAL A 9 -20.56 9.63 -1.50
N ASN A 10 -20.68 8.84 -2.57
CA ASN A 10 -21.51 7.63 -2.54
C ASN A 10 -20.98 6.56 -1.58
N ILE A 11 -19.66 6.37 -1.48
CA ILE A 11 -19.05 5.41 -0.54
C ILE A 11 -19.30 5.86 0.91
N ILE A 12 -19.15 7.15 1.20
CA ILE A 12 -19.41 7.71 2.53
C ILE A 12 -20.90 7.55 2.90
N VAL A 13 -21.81 7.82 1.96
CA VAL A 13 -23.25 7.66 2.17
C VAL A 13 -23.61 6.19 2.43
N ILE A 14 -23.03 5.25 1.69
CA ILE A 14 -23.23 3.81 1.92
C ILE A 14 -22.67 3.37 3.28
N ALA A 15 -21.49 3.86 3.67
CA ALA A 15 -20.90 3.57 4.98
C ALA A 15 -21.75 4.10 6.14
N ILE A 16 -22.32 5.30 6.00
CA ILE A 16 -23.24 5.90 6.99
C ILE A 16 -24.54 5.09 7.07
N ILE A 17 -25.10 4.65 5.94
CA ILE A 17 -26.30 3.80 5.92
C ILE A 17 -26.04 2.46 6.60
N ILE A 18 -24.89 1.83 6.34
CA ILE A 18 -24.50 0.56 6.99
C ILE A 18 -24.33 0.77 8.49
N MET A 19 -23.62 1.82 8.91
CA MET A 19 -23.41 2.17 10.31
C MET A 19 -24.72 2.44 11.06
N ILE A 20 -25.65 3.20 10.46
CA ILE A 20 -26.97 3.45 11.03
C ILE A 20 -27.77 2.15 11.08
N SER A 21 -27.71 1.30 10.05
CA SER A 21 -28.46 0.03 10.03
C SER A 21 -27.96 -0.99 11.05
N THR A 22 -26.71 -0.93 11.49
CA THR A 22 -26.13 -1.87 12.45
C THR A 22 -26.17 -1.35 13.87
N ILE A 23 -25.89 -0.06 14.07
CA ILE A 23 -25.78 0.56 15.40
C ILE A 23 -27.15 0.98 15.93
N LEU A 24 -28.05 1.50 15.09
CA LEU A 24 -29.37 1.95 15.53
C LEU A 24 -30.22 0.81 16.13
N PRO A 25 -30.25 -0.41 15.58
CA PRO A 25 -30.94 -1.54 16.22
C PRO A 25 -30.30 -1.94 17.55
N ILE A 26 -28.97 -1.86 17.69
CA ILE A 26 -28.26 -2.20 18.93
C ILE A 26 -28.61 -1.19 20.03
N ILE A 27 -28.65 0.10 19.70
CA ILE A 27 -29.05 1.18 20.63
C ILE A 27 -30.53 1.07 20.99
N LEU A 28 -31.42 0.83 20.02
CA LEU A 28 -32.85 0.59 20.30
C LEU A 28 -33.04 -0.65 21.17
N LYS A 29 -32.26 -1.72 20.96
CA LYS A 29 -32.30 -2.94 21.76
C LYS A 29 -31.78 -2.74 23.18
N LEU A 30 -30.78 -1.88 23.38
CA LEU A 30 -30.33 -1.41 24.71
C LEU A 30 -31.41 -0.56 25.40
N SER A 31 -32.09 0.32 24.66
CA SER A 31 -33.17 1.17 25.18
C SER A 31 -34.39 0.34 25.60
N ILE A 32 -34.75 -0.69 24.83
CA ILE A 32 -35.80 -1.66 25.18
C ILE A 32 -35.38 -2.47 26.42
N MET A 33 -34.11 -2.86 26.54
CA MET A 33 -33.61 -3.57 27.72
C MET A 33 -33.69 -2.71 28.98
N ASN A 34 -33.36 -1.42 28.90
CA ASN A 34 -33.58 -0.48 29.99
C ASN A 34 -35.07 -0.32 30.31
N ALA A 35 -35.95 -0.22 29.30
CA ALA A 35 -37.40 -0.12 29.53
C ALA A 35 -37.98 -1.37 30.20
N VAL A 36 -37.52 -2.57 29.83
CA VAL A 36 -37.94 -3.84 30.43
C VAL A 36 -37.41 -3.97 31.85
N VAL A 37 -36.16 -3.58 32.11
CA VAL A 37 -35.58 -3.56 33.46
C VAL A 37 -36.29 -2.52 34.34
N THR A 38 -36.58 -1.32 33.84
CA THR A 38 -37.37 -0.31 34.56
C THR A 38 -38.81 -0.78 34.81
N ALA A 39 -39.43 -1.49 33.86
CA ALA A 39 -40.76 -2.07 34.05
C ALA A 39 -40.74 -3.20 35.10
N LEU A 40 -39.73 -4.07 35.10
CA LEU A 40 -39.55 -5.10 36.12
C LEU A 40 -39.30 -4.51 37.50
N ILE A 41 -38.46 -3.47 37.60
CA ILE A 41 -38.24 -2.74 38.85
C ILE A 41 -39.54 -2.06 39.31
N ALA A 42 -40.33 -1.47 38.40
CA ALA A 42 -41.62 -0.87 38.73
C ALA A 42 -42.65 -1.89 39.23
N VAL A 43 -42.67 -3.11 38.66
CA VAL A 43 -43.51 -4.22 39.13
C VAL A 43 -43.05 -4.72 40.52
N ILE A 44 -41.74 -4.81 40.75
CA ILE A 44 -41.18 -5.17 42.06
C ILE A 44 -41.51 -4.10 43.11
N ILE A 45 -41.35 -2.82 42.78
CA ILE A 45 -41.70 -1.69 43.65
C ILE A 45 -43.21 -1.70 43.94
N ALA A 46 -44.06 -1.93 42.95
CA ALA A 46 -45.51 -2.03 43.15
C ALA A 46 -45.90 -3.21 44.05
N ALA A 47 -45.25 -4.38 43.90
CA ALA A 47 -45.45 -5.53 44.76
C ALA A 47 -45.02 -5.27 46.21
N VAL A 48 -43.89 -4.57 46.41
CA VAL A 48 -43.42 -4.14 47.73
C VAL A 48 -44.34 -3.07 48.33
N TYR A 49 -44.83 -2.13 47.53
CA TYR A 49 -45.73 -1.06 47.99
C TYR A 49 -47.09 -1.60 48.45
N LEU A 50 -47.63 -2.60 47.74
CA LEU A 50 -48.85 -3.32 48.14
C LEU A 50 -48.62 -4.12 49.44
N ALA A 51 -47.44 -4.72 49.61
CA ALA A 51 -47.07 -5.41 50.86
C ALA A 51 -46.95 -4.44 52.07
N ILE A 52 -46.49 -3.21 51.85
CA ILE A 52 -46.36 -2.18 52.90
C ILE A 52 -47.72 -1.59 53.28
N LEU A 53 -48.61 -1.31 52.31
CA LEU A 53 -49.95 -0.79 52.58
C LEU A 53 -50.84 -1.81 53.31
N GLY A 54 -50.64 -3.11 53.08
CA GLY A 54 -51.27 -4.17 53.86
C GLY A 54 -50.89 -4.19 55.34
N ASN A 55 -49.83 -3.45 55.74
CA ASN A 55 -49.27 -3.45 57.09
C ASN A 55 -49.55 -2.14 57.87
N SER A 56 -50.30 -1.19 57.30
CA SER A 56 -50.39 0.21 57.79
C SER A 56 -51.67 0.55 58.56
N GLU A 57 -52.29 -0.39 59.29
CA GLU A 57 -53.35 -0.03 60.26
C GLU A 57 -52.95 -0.15 61.74
N LYS A 58 -51.69 -0.44 62.04
CA LYS A 58 -51.18 -0.43 63.44
C LYS A 58 -49.78 0.15 63.53
N ASP A 59 -49.71 1.49 63.55
CA ASP A 59 -49.04 2.25 64.61
C ASP A 59 -48.79 3.70 64.14
N LYS A 60 -49.66 4.59 64.61
CA LYS A 60 -49.31 6.01 64.72
C LYS A 60 -48.42 6.16 65.96
N THR A 61 -47.19 6.63 65.81
CA THR A 61 -46.69 7.84 66.52
C THR A 61 -45.28 8.24 66.08
N ASN A 62 -45.10 9.55 65.91
CA ASN A 62 -43.91 10.37 66.14
C ASN A 62 -42.67 10.29 65.21
N ASN A 63 -42.60 11.34 64.39
CA ASN A 63 -41.61 12.44 64.47
C ASN A 63 -40.39 12.45 63.52
N SER A 64 -40.45 13.48 62.66
CA SER A 64 -39.41 14.34 62.08
C SER A 64 -38.08 13.76 61.56
N GLY A 65 -37.75 14.16 60.33
CA GLY A 65 -36.37 14.36 59.91
C GLY A 65 -36.20 14.26 58.41
N TYR A 66 -36.34 15.38 57.69
CA TYR A 66 -35.75 15.51 56.37
C TYR A 66 -34.23 15.36 56.52
N ASN A 67 -33.61 14.45 55.76
CA ASN A 67 -32.27 14.64 55.24
C ASN A 67 -31.98 13.67 54.08
N GLU A 68 -31.19 14.19 53.16
CA GLU A 68 -30.95 13.80 51.77
C GLU A 68 -30.33 12.40 51.59
N MET A 69 -30.64 11.75 50.46
CA MET A 69 -30.11 10.43 50.10
C MET A 69 -29.14 10.55 48.91
N PRO A 70 -27.87 10.15 49.06
CA PRO A 70 -26.96 9.92 47.94
C PRO A 70 -27.34 8.60 47.24
N ILE A 71 -27.26 8.59 45.91
CA ILE A 71 -27.44 7.40 45.08
C ILE A 71 -26.13 6.59 45.14
N GLU A 72 -26.03 5.66 46.07
CA GLU A 72 -24.99 4.63 46.09
C GLU A 72 -25.60 3.26 45.78
N THR A 73 -25.16 2.70 44.65
CA THR A 73 -25.47 1.37 44.15
C THR A 73 -24.74 0.32 45.00
N THR A 74 -25.25 0.04 46.19
CA THR A 74 -24.72 -1.04 47.04
C THR A 74 -25.53 -2.31 46.78
N ILE A 75 -24.99 -3.17 45.91
CA ILE A 75 -25.34 -4.60 45.86
C ILE A 75 -24.62 -5.24 47.05
N SER A 76 -25.20 -5.16 48.25
CA SER A 76 -24.75 -5.96 49.38
C SER A 76 -25.43 -7.33 49.32
N SER A 77 -24.59 -8.34 49.07
CA SER A 77 -24.81 -9.71 49.46
C SER A 77 -24.98 -9.80 50.99
N GLN A 78 -26.19 -9.57 51.49
CA GLN A 78 -26.59 -9.99 52.84
C GLN A 78 -27.69 -11.04 52.71
N SER A 79 -27.27 -12.29 52.89
CA SER A 79 -28.08 -13.44 53.18
C SER A 79 -28.79 -13.23 54.52
N SER A 80 -29.92 -12.52 54.52
CA SER A 80 -30.96 -12.77 55.52
C SER A 80 -31.76 -13.96 55.02
N GLN A 81 -31.51 -15.11 55.65
CA GLN A 81 -32.47 -16.20 55.70
C GLN A 81 -33.73 -15.70 56.43
N GLU A 82 -34.54 -14.91 55.74
CA GLU A 82 -35.96 -14.83 56.08
C GLU A 82 -36.66 -15.72 55.05
N GLU A 83 -36.88 -16.96 55.48
CA GLU A 83 -38.03 -17.71 55.01
C GLU A 83 -39.23 -16.77 55.19
N LEU A 84 -39.73 -16.18 54.10
CA LEU A 84 -40.99 -15.44 54.10
C LEU A 84 -42.09 -16.44 54.48
N ALA A 85 -42.26 -16.61 55.78
CA ALA A 85 -43.42 -17.21 56.37
C ALA A 85 -44.57 -16.22 56.14
N ILE A 86 -45.15 -16.28 54.93
CA ILE A 86 -46.48 -15.75 54.67
C ILE A 86 -47.40 -16.49 55.65
N ASP A 87 -47.77 -15.78 56.71
CA ASP A 87 -48.81 -16.19 57.65
C ASP A 87 -50.14 -15.97 56.94
N MET A 88 -50.73 -17.07 56.47
CA MET A 88 -51.89 -17.07 55.56
C MET A 88 -53.19 -17.42 56.29
N ASP A 89 -53.19 -17.40 57.63
CA ASP A 89 -54.31 -17.82 58.47
C ASP A 89 -55.57 -16.93 58.33
N ASN A 90 -55.54 -15.86 57.50
CA ASN A 90 -56.67 -14.97 57.25
C ASN A 90 -57.10 -14.80 55.77
N VAL A 91 -56.60 -15.59 54.82
CA VAL A 91 -57.04 -15.52 53.41
C VAL A 91 -58.12 -16.57 53.13
N VAL A 92 -59.36 -16.31 53.55
CA VAL A 92 -60.50 -17.20 53.27
C VAL A 92 -61.65 -16.41 52.63
N ASN A 93 -61.46 -16.04 51.35
CA ASN A 93 -62.54 -15.79 50.39
C ASN A 93 -62.15 -16.39 49.02
N SER A 94 -63.07 -17.10 48.36
CA SER A 94 -62.80 -17.88 47.14
C SER A 94 -62.28 -17.05 45.95
N LYS A 95 -62.60 -15.75 45.92
CA LYS A 95 -62.25 -14.83 44.81
C LYS A 95 -60.77 -14.40 44.85
N GLU A 96 -60.23 -14.12 46.03
CA GLU A 96 -58.82 -13.74 46.22
C GLU A 96 -57.87 -14.92 45.97
N LYS A 97 -58.30 -16.14 46.33
CA LYS A 97 -57.58 -17.39 45.99
C LYS A 97 -57.44 -17.62 44.48
N GLU A 98 -58.50 -17.35 43.72
CA GLU A 98 -58.50 -17.45 42.25
C GLU A 98 -57.52 -16.42 41.63
N GLU A 99 -57.54 -15.18 42.13
CA GLU A 99 -56.63 -14.11 41.67
C GLU A 99 -55.16 -14.43 41.98
N ILE A 100 -54.85 -14.97 43.18
CA ILE A 100 -53.50 -15.40 43.54
C ILE A 100 -53.03 -16.57 42.67
N LEU A 101 -53.90 -17.54 42.35
CA LEU A 101 -53.58 -18.65 41.45
C LEU A 101 -53.34 -18.18 40.01
N GLN A 102 -54.08 -17.18 39.53
CA GLN A 102 -53.84 -16.58 38.21
C GLN A 102 -52.51 -15.83 38.17
N LEU A 103 -52.19 -15.05 39.21
CA LEU A 103 -50.91 -14.37 39.34
C LEU A 103 -49.74 -15.35 39.40
N ALA A 104 -49.89 -16.46 40.13
CA ALA A 104 -48.90 -17.52 40.20
C ALA A 104 -48.66 -18.18 38.82
N LYS A 105 -49.71 -18.48 38.06
CA LYS A 105 -49.59 -18.99 36.68
C LYS A 105 -48.88 -17.99 35.76
N PHE A 106 -49.25 -16.71 35.84
CA PHE A 106 -48.60 -15.65 35.07
C PHE A 106 -47.10 -15.52 35.43
N GLN A 107 -46.76 -15.67 36.70
CA GLN A 107 -45.38 -15.63 37.18
C GLN A 107 -44.58 -16.86 36.71
N GLU A 108 -45.17 -18.07 36.68
CA GLU A 108 -44.57 -19.27 36.09
C GLU A 108 -44.26 -19.07 34.59
N GLU A 109 -45.21 -18.56 33.81
CA GLU A 109 -45.03 -18.25 32.39
C GLU A 109 -43.91 -17.19 32.18
N THR A 110 -43.87 -16.19 33.05
CA THR A 110 -42.82 -15.15 33.02
C THR A 110 -41.45 -15.76 33.29
N VAL A 111 -41.32 -16.66 34.27
CA VAL A 111 -40.06 -17.35 34.58
C VAL A 111 -39.61 -18.27 33.43
N GLU A 112 -40.54 -18.95 32.77
CA GLU A 112 -40.24 -19.76 31.58
C GLU A 112 -39.70 -18.89 30.43
N ASN A 113 -40.36 -17.77 30.15
CA ASN A 113 -39.89 -16.80 29.17
C ASN A 113 -38.50 -16.23 29.54
N LEU A 114 -38.26 -15.98 30.82
CA LEU A 114 -36.99 -15.46 31.31
C LEU A 114 -35.86 -16.49 31.16
N ASN A 115 -36.13 -17.77 31.44
CA ASN A 115 -35.18 -18.86 31.17
C ASN A 115 -34.86 -19.01 29.67
N ASN A 116 -35.87 -18.88 28.80
CA ASN A 116 -35.66 -18.90 27.35
C ASN A 116 -34.76 -17.74 26.88
N ILE A 117 -34.91 -16.55 27.47
CA ILE A 117 -34.05 -15.39 27.20
C ILE A 117 -32.63 -15.66 27.72
N ILE A 118 -32.48 -16.17 28.95
CA ILE A 118 -31.17 -16.53 29.53
C ILE A 118 -30.41 -17.48 28.60
N ASN A 119 -31.04 -18.58 28.18
CA ASN A 119 -30.39 -19.57 27.30
C ASN A 119 -29.94 -18.96 25.97
N LYS A 120 -30.81 -18.19 25.31
CA LYS A 120 -30.44 -17.47 24.07
C LYS A 120 -29.28 -16.50 24.28
N MET A 121 -29.19 -15.89 25.46
CA MET A 121 -28.16 -14.91 25.78
C MET A 121 -26.82 -15.58 26.15
N ILE A 122 -26.85 -16.77 26.75
CA ILE A 122 -25.67 -17.64 26.91
C ILE A 122 -25.12 -18.03 25.54
N ASP A 123 -25.97 -18.53 24.64
CA ASP A 123 -25.55 -18.92 23.28
C ASP A 123 -24.88 -17.75 22.55
N LYS A 124 -25.45 -16.54 22.68
CA LYS A 124 -24.87 -15.33 22.08
C LYS A 124 -23.58 -14.89 22.76
N SER A 125 -23.42 -15.10 24.07
CA SER A 125 -22.16 -14.82 24.76
C SER A 125 -21.04 -15.76 24.31
N ASP A 126 -21.34 -17.04 24.09
CA ASP A 126 -20.35 -18.00 23.61
C ASP A 126 -19.98 -17.78 22.14
N GLU A 127 -20.95 -17.38 21.30
CA GLU A 127 -20.68 -16.92 19.93
C GLU A 127 -19.76 -15.69 19.94
N MET A 128 -20.02 -14.72 20.82
CA MET A 128 -19.17 -13.54 20.98
C MET A 128 -17.73 -13.90 21.40
N LYS A 129 -17.53 -14.83 22.35
CA LYS A 129 -16.19 -15.32 22.73
C LYS A 129 -15.46 -15.94 21.54
N LYS A 130 -16.15 -16.73 20.73
CA LYS A 130 -15.58 -17.36 19.54
C LYS A 130 -15.14 -16.31 18.51
N ASP A 131 -15.96 -15.29 18.29
CA ASP A 131 -15.65 -14.19 17.37
C ASP A 131 -14.44 -13.37 17.84
N ILE A 132 -14.37 -13.06 19.15
CA ILE A 132 -13.20 -12.41 19.75
C ILE A 132 -11.94 -13.26 19.51
N HIS A 133 -11.99 -14.56 19.79
CA HIS A 133 -10.82 -15.43 19.62
C HIS A 133 -10.37 -15.54 18.16
N LYS A 134 -11.31 -15.56 17.22
CA LYS A 134 -11.00 -15.51 15.78
C LYS A 134 -10.37 -14.16 15.41
N SER A 135 -10.86 -13.06 15.96
CA SER A 135 -10.32 -11.72 15.74
C SER A 135 -8.89 -11.57 16.25
N THR A 136 -8.55 -12.14 17.41
CA THR A 136 -7.18 -12.09 17.96
C THR A 136 -6.16 -12.71 17.00
N LYS A 137 -6.48 -13.87 16.42
CA LYS A 137 -5.57 -14.54 15.47
C LYS A 137 -5.36 -13.73 14.18
N LEU A 138 -6.41 -13.05 13.72
CA LEU A 138 -6.31 -12.19 12.54
C LEU A 138 -5.41 -10.98 12.82
N ASP A 139 -5.56 -10.33 13.97
CA ASP A 139 -4.76 -9.15 14.35
C ASP A 139 -3.26 -9.49 14.53
N GLU A 140 -2.95 -10.64 15.14
CA GLU A 140 -1.56 -11.14 15.24
C GLU A 140 -0.91 -11.31 13.86
N THR A 141 -1.67 -11.82 12.89
CA THR A 141 -1.19 -12.02 11.51
C THR A 141 -1.04 -10.68 10.77
N GLU A 142 -2.02 -9.79 10.91
CA GLU A 142 -2.02 -8.47 10.27
C GLU A 142 -0.85 -7.60 10.76
N ASN A 143 -0.51 -7.69 12.05
CA ASN A 143 0.63 -6.98 12.62
C ASN A 143 1.98 -7.53 12.10
N ASP A 144 2.14 -8.85 12.02
CA ASP A 144 3.33 -9.49 11.45
C ASP A 144 3.52 -9.13 9.97
N ASP A 145 2.44 -9.14 9.19
CA ASP A 145 2.47 -8.77 7.77
C ASP A 145 2.80 -7.27 7.58
N THR A 146 2.33 -6.40 8.48
CA THR A 146 2.65 -4.96 8.45
C THR A 146 4.15 -4.71 8.74
N VAL A 147 4.75 -5.45 9.66
CA VAL A 147 6.20 -5.37 9.92
C VAL A 147 7.00 -5.81 8.71
N LYS A 148 6.66 -6.96 8.10
CA LYS A 148 7.31 -7.45 6.88
C LYS A 148 7.16 -6.48 5.71
N LEU A 149 5.99 -5.84 5.59
CA LEU A 149 5.76 -4.80 4.60
C LEU A 149 6.73 -3.63 4.80
N GLY A 150 6.90 -3.14 6.03
CA GLY A 150 7.86 -2.07 6.34
C GLY A 150 9.30 -2.43 5.95
N GLU A 151 9.75 -3.64 6.26
CA GLU A 151 11.08 -4.13 5.83
C GLU A 151 11.22 -4.19 4.31
N ALA A 152 10.18 -4.68 3.61
CA ALA A 152 10.17 -4.75 2.16
C ALA A 152 10.18 -3.37 1.49
N LEU A 153 9.45 -2.39 2.05
CA LEU A 153 9.44 -1.01 1.58
C LEU A 153 10.82 -0.37 1.78
N ALA A 154 11.43 -0.53 2.95
CA ALA A 154 12.78 -0.02 3.22
C ALA A 154 13.82 -0.58 2.24
N LYS A 155 13.77 -1.90 1.97
CA LYS A 155 14.62 -2.54 0.98
C LYS A 155 14.38 -2.02 -0.44
N THR A 156 13.11 -1.79 -0.80
CA THR A 156 12.73 -1.23 -2.11
C THR A 156 13.24 0.20 -2.27
N MET A 157 13.13 1.04 -1.23
CA MET A 157 13.69 2.39 -1.25
C MET A 157 15.22 2.36 -1.39
N TYR A 158 15.90 1.45 -0.69
CA TYR A 158 17.34 1.30 -0.81
C TYR A 158 17.75 0.98 -2.25
N PHE A 159 17.16 -0.05 -2.87
CA PHE A 159 17.48 -0.40 -4.26
C PHE A 159 17.07 0.69 -5.27
N THR A 160 15.96 1.39 -5.01
CA THR A 160 15.51 2.51 -5.84
C THR A 160 16.49 3.68 -5.77
N SER A 161 17.01 4.00 -4.59
CA SER A 161 18.03 5.03 -4.38
C SER A 161 19.33 4.70 -5.11
N VAL A 162 19.86 3.48 -4.89
CA VAL A 162 21.06 2.98 -5.58
C VAL A 162 20.86 2.93 -7.10
N GLY A 163 19.67 2.52 -7.55
CA GLY A 163 19.28 2.51 -8.96
C GLY A 163 19.27 3.91 -9.56
N SER A 164 18.67 4.89 -8.87
CA SER A 164 18.64 6.29 -9.29
C SER A 164 20.04 6.91 -9.36
N GLU A 165 20.91 6.64 -8.38
CA GLU A 165 22.30 7.09 -8.40
C GLU A 165 23.06 6.48 -9.59
N SER A 166 22.85 5.19 -9.84
CA SER A 166 23.45 4.49 -10.98
C SER A 166 23.00 5.08 -12.32
N MET A 167 21.72 5.48 -12.44
CA MET A 167 21.23 6.17 -13.65
C MET A 167 21.87 7.55 -13.83
N GLY A 168 22.06 8.32 -12.75
CA GLY A 168 22.78 9.60 -12.82
C GLY A 168 24.22 9.45 -13.31
N ASN A 169 24.93 8.42 -12.84
CA ASN A 169 26.28 8.08 -13.34
C ASN A 169 26.25 7.65 -14.81
N MET A 170 25.19 6.95 -15.24
CA MET A 170 25.00 6.53 -16.62
C MET A 170 24.73 7.72 -17.55
N ASP A 171 23.91 8.69 -17.12
CA ASP A 171 23.68 9.95 -17.85
C ASP A 171 24.99 10.73 -18.07
N GLU A 172 25.82 10.87 -17.01
CA GLU A 172 27.12 11.52 -17.14
C GLU A 172 28.04 10.76 -18.11
N SER A 173 28.05 9.43 -18.04
CA SER A 173 28.84 8.59 -18.95
C SER A 173 28.37 8.73 -20.39
N MET A 174 27.06 8.76 -20.63
CA MET A 174 26.49 8.94 -21.97
C MET A 174 26.80 10.31 -22.55
N LYS A 175 26.81 11.38 -21.74
CA LYS A 175 27.27 12.71 -22.16
C LYS A 175 28.73 12.70 -22.59
N LYS A 176 29.61 12.03 -21.83
CA LYS A 176 31.03 11.88 -22.21
C LYS A 176 31.19 11.12 -23.52
N ILE A 177 30.43 10.04 -23.72
CA ILE A 177 30.46 9.24 -24.95
C ILE A 177 29.92 10.07 -26.13
N TYR A 178 28.86 10.84 -25.93
CA TYR A 178 28.32 11.76 -26.94
C TYR A 178 29.35 12.80 -27.38
N ASP A 179 30.04 13.43 -26.42
CA ASP A 179 31.11 14.38 -26.72
C ASP A 179 32.30 13.73 -27.43
N ALA A 180 32.70 12.52 -27.01
CA ALA A 180 33.74 11.75 -27.67
C ALA A 180 33.38 11.41 -29.13
N ASN A 181 32.14 10.99 -29.39
CA ASN A 181 31.66 10.71 -30.74
C ASN A 181 31.62 11.98 -31.61
N ARG A 182 31.26 13.13 -31.04
CA ARG A 182 31.33 14.42 -31.74
C ARG A 182 32.77 14.83 -32.07
N LEU A 183 33.73 14.54 -31.20
CA LEU A 183 35.14 14.76 -31.49
C LEU A 183 35.65 13.81 -32.58
N LEU A 184 35.23 12.54 -32.56
CA LEU A 184 35.52 11.57 -33.61
C LEU A 184 35.04 12.07 -34.98
N ASP A 185 33.79 12.53 -35.06
CA ASP A 185 33.22 13.09 -36.29
C ASP A 185 34.07 14.26 -36.85
N LYS A 186 34.48 15.19 -35.97
CA LYS A 186 35.38 16.29 -36.37
C LYS A 186 36.74 15.78 -36.87
N SER A 187 37.35 14.82 -36.17
CA SER A 187 38.64 14.26 -36.58
C SER A 187 38.56 13.55 -37.92
N VAL A 188 37.46 12.84 -38.19
CA VAL A 188 37.19 12.18 -39.47
C VAL A 188 37.00 13.20 -40.59
N GLN A 189 36.29 14.31 -40.34
CA GLN A 189 36.16 15.41 -41.32
C GLN A 189 37.53 16.03 -41.67
N VAL A 190 38.39 16.26 -40.68
CA VAL A 190 39.76 16.75 -40.91
C VAL A 190 40.56 15.75 -41.74
N ALA A 191 40.54 14.46 -41.38
CA ALA A 191 41.23 13.41 -42.11
C ALA A 191 40.76 13.32 -43.57
N ASN A 192 39.46 13.47 -43.82
CA ASN A 192 38.89 13.50 -45.15
C ASN A 192 39.41 14.69 -45.98
N SER A 193 39.46 15.89 -45.38
CA SER A 193 40.01 17.08 -46.04
C SER A 193 41.49 16.92 -46.38
N SER A 194 42.30 16.47 -45.43
CA SER A 194 43.74 16.24 -45.66
C SER A 194 44.00 15.16 -46.70
N THR A 195 43.17 14.12 -46.74
CA THR A 195 43.26 13.07 -47.78
C THR A 195 42.97 13.64 -49.16
N LYS A 196 41.99 14.54 -49.28
CA LYS A 196 41.68 15.23 -50.54
C LYS A 196 42.84 16.11 -51.02
N GLU A 197 43.46 16.87 -50.13
CA GLU A 197 44.65 17.64 -50.46
C GLU A 197 45.83 16.75 -50.91
N ALA A 198 46.00 15.58 -50.28
CA ALA A 198 47.02 14.62 -50.70
C ALA A 198 46.76 14.09 -52.11
N ILE A 199 45.50 13.79 -52.47
CA ILE A 199 45.12 13.39 -53.85
C ILE A 199 45.56 14.47 -54.85
N ASP A 200 45.28 15.74 -54.57
CA ASP A 200 45.61 16.85 -55.47
C ASP A 200 47.14 16.98 -55.67
N ILE A 201 47.93 16.79 -54.62
CA ILE A 201 49.40 16.79 -54.68
C ILE A 201 49.92 15.60 -55.49
N ILE A 202 49.38 14.40 -55.28
CA ILE A 202 49.80 13.20 -56.00
C ILE A 202 49.48 13.31 -57.50
N HIS A 203 48.32 13.87 -57.86
CA HIS A 203 48.00 14.20 -59.25
C HIS A 203 48.97 15.22 -59.85
N LEU A 204 49.35 16.26 -59.11
CA LEU A 204 50.35 17.23 -59.55
C LEU A 204 51.71 16.56 -59.81
N ILE A 205 52.18 15.69 -58.91
CA ILE A 205 53.44 14.94 -59.09
C ILE A 205 53.36 14.04 -60.33
N GLY A 206 52.25 13.35 -60.54
CA GLY A 206 52.02 12.55 -61.75
C GLY A 206 52.09 13.38 -63.03
N ASN A 207 51.54 14.60 -63.01
CA ASN A 207 51.63 15.54 -64.12
C ASN A 207 53.07 16.01 -64.36
N ILE A 208 53.83 16.33 -63.30
CA ILE A 208 55.25 16.70 -63.40
C ILE A 208 56.06 15.54 -63.97
N ALA A 209 55.83 14.30 -63.51
CA ALA A 209 56.50 13.11 -64.03
C ALA A 209 56.24 12.92 -65.53
N ASN A 210 54.99 13.07 -65.98
CA ASN A 210 54.65 13.03 -67.41
C ASN A 210 55.35 14.14 -68.21
N GLN A 211 55.41 15.37 -67.68
CA GLN A 211 56.09 16.49 -68.33
C GLN A 211 57.61 16.25 -68.43
N THR A 212 58.24 15.78 -67.36
CA THR A 212 59.66 15.41 -67.32
C THR A 212 59.97 14.29 -68.31
N ASN A 213 59.09 13.28 -68.41
CA ASN A 213 59.21 12.20 -69.39
C ASN A 213 59.20 12.74 -70.84
N LEU A 214 58.29 13.67 -71.14
CA LEU A 214 58.22 14.34 -72.45
C LEU A 214 59.46 15.21 -72.73
N LEU A 215 59.95 15.95 -71.74
CA LEU A 215 61.18 16.74 -71.87
C LEU A 215 62.40 15.85 -72.10
N ALA A 216 62.51 14.74 -71.38
CA ALA A 216 63.59 13.76 -71.54
C ALA A 216 63.55 13.10 -72.93
N LEU A 217 62.35 12.80 -73.43
CA LEU A 217 62.17 12.30 -74.80
C LEU A 217 62.65 13.32 -75.84
N ASN A 218 62.27 14.59 -75.70
CA ASN A 218 62.73 15.65 -76.60
C ASN A 218 64.25 15.83 -76.55
N ALA A 219 64.84 15.76 -75.36
CA ALA A 219 66.30 15.82 -75.18
C ALA A 219 67.02 14.62 -75.81
N ALA A 220 66.44 13.41 -75.72
CA ALA A 220 66.99 12.21 -76.37
C ALA A 220 66.95 12.34 -77.90
N ILE A 221 65.88 12.91 -78.47
CA ILE A 221 65.76 13.18 -79.91
C ILE A 221 66.84 14.18 -80.37
N GLU A 222 67.02 15.29 -79.65
CA GLU A 222 68.01 16.30 -80.02
C GLU A 222 69.45 15.80 -79.83
N ALA A 223 69.69 14.98 -78.81
CA ALA A 223 70.97 14.29 -78.62
C ALA A 223 71.30 13.33 -79.77
N ALA A 224 70.32 12.57 -80.26
CA ALA A 224 70.48 11.73 -81.45
C ALA A 224 70.76 12.57 -82.70
N ARG A 225 70.12 13.74 -82.82
CA ARG A 225 70.32 14.68 -83.93
C ARG A 225 71.71 15.29 -83.98
N ALA A 226 72.34 15.51 -82.82
CA ALA A 226 73.72 15.99 -82.70
C ALA A 226 74.79 14.91 -83.01
N GLY A 227 74.40 13.67 -83.28
CA GLY A 227 75.29 12.59 -83.68
C GLY A 227 76.34 12.24 -82.61
N GLU A 228 77.62 12.17 -83.00
CA GLU A 228 78.74 11.85 -82.10
C GLU A 228 78.84 12.82 -80.90
N ALA A 229 78.59 14.11 -81.12
CA ALA A 229 78.66 15.14 -80.08
C ALA A 229 77.54 15.03 -79.04
N GLY A 230 76.44 14.34 -79.37
CA GLY A 230 75.27 14.17 -78.51
C GLY A 230 75.26 12.90 -77.66
N LYS A 231 76.24 12.00 -77.82
CA LYS A 231 76.26 10.69 -77.13
C LYS A 231 76.12 10.79 -75.61
N GLY A 232 76.84 11.72 -74.97
CA GLY A 232 76.74 11.96 -73.52
C GLY A 232 75.36 12.46 -73.09
N PHE A 233 74.76 13.38 -73.85
CA PHE A 233 73.42 13.90 -73.58
C PHE A 233 72.33 12.84 -73.79
N SER A 234 72.51 11.92 -74.74
CA SER A 234 71.57 10.82 -74.97
C SER A 234 71.48 9.87 -73.77
N VAL A 235 72.61 9.59 -73.11
CA VAL A 235 72.64 8.74 -71.90
C VAL A 235 71.91 9.43 -70.76
N VAL A 236 72.17 10.73 -70.53
CA VAL A 236 71.49 11.52 -69.50
C VAL A 236 69.99 11.59 -69.76
N ALA A 237 69.56 11.84 -71.01
CA ALA A 237 68.16 11.89 -71.38
C ALA A 237 67.43 10.55 -71.14
N SER A 238 68.09 9.42 -71.44
CA SER A 238 67.53 8.09 -71.15
C SER A 238 67.37 7.84 -69.65
N GLU A 239 68.32 8.28 -68.81
CA GLU A 239 68.23 8.11 -67.37
C GLU A 239 67.13 8.99 -66.75
N ILE A 240 67.00 10.24 -67.20
CA ILE A 240 65.90 11.14 -66.78
C ILE A 240 64.54 10.54 -67.16
N ARG A 241 64.44 9.98 -68.36
CA ARG A 241 63.21 9.33 -68.84
C ARG A 241 62.83 8.14 -67.95
N LYS A 242 63.80 7.27 -67.66
CA LYS A 242 63.61 6.14 -66.75
C LYS A 242 63.17 6.59 -65.36
N LEU A 243 63.80 7.62 -64.81
CA LEU A 243 63.43 8.19 -63.51
C LEU A 243 62.00 8.75 -63.51
N ALA A 244 61.57 9.38 -64.61
CA ALA A 244 60.20 9.88 -64.76
C ALA A 244 59.17 8.75 -64.82
N ASP A 245 59.47 7.65 -65.51
CA ASP A 245 58.61 6.45 -65.54
C ASP A 245 58.56 5.74 -64.16
N ASP A 246 59.68 5.69 -63.43
CA ASP A 246 59.74 5.18 -62.06
C ASP A 246 58.88 6.02 -61.11
N VAL A 247 58.95 7.36 -61.21
CA VAL A 247 58.09 8.27 -60.43
C VAL A 247 56.62 8.05 -60.75
N LYS A 248 56.26 7.85 -62.02
CA LYS A 248 54.87 7.57 -62.41
C LYS A 248 54.34 6.26 -61.81
N THR A 249 55.18 5.24 -61.76
CA THR A 249 54.84 3.95 -61.14
C THR A 249 54.64 4.10 -59.62
N ALA A 250 55.49 4.90 -58.97
CA ALA A 250 55.34 5.24 -57.55
C ALA A 250 54.05 6.03 -57.28
N VAL A 251 53.73 7.02 -58.11
CA VAL A 251 52.48 7.81 -58.03
C VAL A 251 51.26 6.91 -58.09
N ASN A 252 51.18 5.97 -59.05
CA ASN A 252 50.07 5.02 -59.15
C ASN A 252 49.94 4.14 -57.91
N SER A 253 51.06 3.75 -57.31
CA SER A 253 51.06 2.94 -56.09
C SER A 253 50.53 3.74 -54.89
N VAL A 254 50.93 5.02 -54.77
CA VAL A 254 50.43 5.91 -53.73
C VAL A 254 48.94 6.22 -53.92
N ASP A 255 48.47 6.39 -55.16
CA ASP A 255 47.05 6.59 -55.46
C ASP A 255 46.18 5.41 -54.99
N GLY A 256 46.66 4.17 -55.17
CA GLY A 256 46.01 2.98 -54.62
C GLY A 256 45.89 3.03 -53.08
N ILE A 257 46.97 3.39 -52.39
CA ILE A 257 46.98 3.53 -50.92
C ILE A 257 46.00 4.61 -50.46
N ILE A 258 45.99 5.77 -51.13
CA ILE A 258 45.09 6.87 -50.79
C ILE A 258 43.62 6.47 -50.99
N ASN A 259 43.29 5.77 -52.09
CA ASN A 259 41.95 5.27 -52.32
C ASN A 259 41.46 4.34 -51.20
N ASP A 260 42.34 3.49 -50.67
CA ASP A 260 41.99 2.61 -49.55
C ASP A 260 41.83 3.39 -48.23
N ILE A 261 42.64 4.42 -48.00
CA ILE A 261 42.46 5.37 -46.88
C ILE A 261 41.10 6.07 -46.99
N THR A 262 40.72 6.56 -48.17
CA THR A 262 39.42 7.22 -48.39
C THR A 262 38.25 6.27 -48.09
N LYS A 263 38.32 5.00 -48.51
CA LYS A 263 37.30 3.99 -48.17
C LYS A 263 37.21 3.79 -46.65
N ALA A 264 38.35 3.70 -45.96
CA ALA A 264 38.40 3.53 -44.51
C ALA A 264 37.81 4.74 -43.77
N ILE A 265 38.11 5.96 -44.22
CA ILE A 265 37.52 7.21 -43.70
C ILE A 265 36.01 7.18 -43.87
N ASN A 266 35.49 6.91 -45.07
CA ASN A 266 34.05 6.86 -45.33
C ASN A 266 33.31 5.86 -44.43
N LYS A 267 33.88 4.66 -44.27
CA LYS A 267 33.33 3.64 -43.35
C LYS A 267 33.36 4.11 -41.89
N THR A 268 34.42 4.82 -41.49
CA THR A 268 34.53 5.37 -40.14
C THR A 268 33.48 6.47 -39.90
N THR A 269 33.22 7.32 -40.89
CA THR A 269 32.15 8.34 -40.85
C THR A 269 30.77 7.69 -40.65
N GLU A 270 30.49 6.62 -41.41
CA GLU A 270 29.22 5.89 -41.29
C GLU A 270 29.05 5.30 -39.88
N ASN A 271 30.07 4.60 -39.37
CA ASN A 271 30.07 4.05 -38.01
C ASN A 271 29.90 5.13 -36.94
N ALA A 272 30.55 6.29 -37.09
CA ALA A 272 30.42 7.40 -36.14
C ALA A 272 29.00 7.99 -36.13
N ARG A 273 28.36 8.05 -37.30
CA ARG A 273 26.96 8.51 -37.43
C ARG A 273 26.00 7.54 -36.76
N GLU A 274 26.14 6.23 -37.02
CA GLU A 274 25.33 5.19 -36.37
C GLU A 274 25.55 5.17 -34.86
N GLY A 275 26.81 5.26 -34.42
CA GLY A 275 27.15 5.38 -33.00
C GLY A 275 26.47 6.58 -32.34
N GLY A 276 26.43 7.73 -33.03
CA GLY A 276 25.73 8.93 -32.57
C GLY A 276 24.24 8.70 -32.31
N GLN A 277 23.55 8.01 -33.23
CA GLN A 277 22.13 7.68 -33.09
C GLN A 277 21.87 6.75 -31.89
N LEU A 278 22.69 5.70 -31.73
CA LEU A 278 22.58 4.77 -30.60
C LEU A 278 22.82 5.44 -29.25
N ILE A 279 23.74 6.42 -29.19
CA ILE A 279 23.98 7.21 -27.98
C ILE A 279 22.74 8.07 -27.63
N GLU A 280 22.11 8.70 -28.62
CA GLU A 280 20.90 9.51 -28.41
C GLU A 280 19.73 8.66 -27.89
N GLU A 281 19.52 7.48 -28.48
CA GLU A 281 18.53 6.50 -28.00
C GLU A 281 18.84 6.03 -26.56
N SER A 282 20.11 5.81 -26.25
CA SER A 282 20.57 5.41 -24.90
C SER A 282 20.30 6.51 -23.87
N ILE A 283 20.54 7.78 -24.20
CA ILE A 283 20.23 8.93 -23.33
C ILE A 283 18.73 8.97 -23.01
N ASN A 284 17.87 8.78 -24.01
CA ASN A 284 16.41 8.75 -23.80
C ASN A 284 15.97 7.58 -22.92
N THR A 285 16.63 6.43 -23.06
CA THR A 285 16.36 5.24 -22.24
C THR A 285 16.76 5.47 -20.79
N VAL A 286 17.93 6.05 -20.53
CA VAL A 286 18.38 6.42 -19.17
C VAL A 286 17.39 7.38 -18.52
N LYS A 287 16.95 8.42 -19.24
CA LYS A 287 15.97 9.38 -18.74
C LYS A 287 14.62 8.73 -18.39
N THR A 288 14.16 7.79 -19.21
CA THR A 288 12.94 7.03 -18.94
C THR A 288 13.09 6.18 -17.67
N ALA A 289 14.25 5.55 -17.47
CA ALA A 289 14.54 4.78 -16.27
C ALA A 289 14.58 5.67 -15.01
N GLU A 290 15.17 6.87 -15.09
CA GLU A 290 15.13 7.84 -13.98
C GLU A 290 13.69 8.21 -13.59
N ASP A 291 12.82 8.45 -14.57
CA ASP A 291 11.42 8.79 -14.29
C ASP A 291 10.64 7.61 -13.70
N ILE A 292 10.98 6.37 -14.06
CA ILE A 292 10.44 5.16 -13.42
C ILE A 292 10.88 5.10 -11.96
N PHE A 293 12.16 5.33 -11.65
CA PHE A 293 12.62 5.32 -10.26
C PHE A 293 11.94 6.41 -9.41
N LYS A 294 11.70 7.61 -9.96
CA LYS A 294 10.92 8.65 -9.28
C LYS A 294 9.50 8.18 -8.95
N GLN A 295 8.83 7.53 -9.91
CA GLN A 295 7.49 6.97 -9.68
C GLN A 295 7.51 5.89 -8.60
N ILE A 296 8.50 5.00 -8.59
CA ILE A 296 8.65 3.97 -7.55
C ILE A 296 8.78 4.63 -6.16
N VAL A 297 9.56 5.71 -6.02
CA VAL A 297 9.66 6.44 -4.75
C VAL A 297 8.29 6.97 -4.29
N THR A 298 7.51 7.55 -5.21
CA THR A 298 6.16 8.04 -4.89
C THR A 298 5.24 6.90 -4.45
N GLU A 299 5.19 5.81 -5.21
CA GLU A 299 4.36 4.64 -4.90
C GLU A 299 4.74 4.00 -3.56
N VAL A 300 6.05 3.86 -3.27
CA VAL A 300 6.53 3.33 -1.99
C VAL A 300 6.11 4.24 -0.83
N SER A 301 6.15 5.57 -1.01
CA SER A 301 5.68 6.51 0.01
C SER A 301 4.17 6.41 0.25
N GLU A 302 3.38 6.14 -0.78
CA GLU A 302 1.93 5.93 -0.64
C GLU A 302 1.62 4.61 0.08
N ILE A 303 2.36 3.54 -0.24
CA ILE A 303 2.21 2.25 0.44
C ILE A 303 2.62 2.35 1.91
N ASP A 304 3.69 3.08 2.24
CA ASP A 304 4.09 3.33 3.62
C ASP A 304 3.01 4.09 4.41
N ALA A 305 2.39 5.11 3.80
CA ALA A 305 1.25 5.82 4.39
C ALA A 305 0.06 4.87 4.65
N HIS A 306 -0.24 3.96 3.73
CA HIS A 306 -1.29 2.95 3.95
C HIS A 306 -0.92 1.95 5.06
N ALA A 307 0.34 1.53 5.16
CA ALA A 307 0.80 0.65 6.23
C ALA A 307 0.62 1.30 7.62
N ASN A 308 0.88 2.61 7.72
CA ASN A 308 0.64 3.38 8.95
C ASN A 308 -0.86 3.43 9.33
N VAL A 309 -1.76 3.59 8.35
CA VAL A 309 -3.21 3.55 8.59
C VAL A 309 -3.67 2.17 9.09
N ILE A 310 -3.11 1.09 8.53
CA ILE A 310 -3.39 -0.28 8.99
C ILE A 310 -2.93 -0.46 10.43
N SER A 311 -1.72 -0.02 10.75
CA SER A 311 -1.19 -0.09 12.12
C SER A 311 -2.06 0.65 13.14
N GLU A 312 -2.55 1.85 12.79
CA GLU A 312 -3.51 2.59 13.63
C GLU A 312 -4.83 1.83 13.81
N LEU A 313 -5.32 1.21 12.73
CA LEU A 313 -6.55 0.43 12.74
C LEU A 313 -6.44 -0.80 13.65
N SER A 314 -5.32 -1.55 13.62
CA SER A 314 -5.04 -2.64 14.56
C SER A 314 -5.08 -2.17 16.01
N GLY A 315 -4.46 -1.02 16.32
CA GLY A 315 -4.52 -0.44 17.66
C GLY A 315 -5.95 -0.09 18.12
N ARG A 316 -6.83 0.31 17.20
CA ARG A 316 -8.26 0.53 17.49
C ARG A 316 -9.01 -0.79 17.66
N TYR A 317 -8.68 -1.81 16.88
CA TYR A 317 -9.27 -3.15 17.01
C TYR A 317 -8.97 -3.77 18.37
N GLU A 318 -7.76 -3.61 18.90
CA GLU A 318 -7.41 -4.08 20.24
C GLU A 318 -8.29 -3.48 21.34
N LYS A 319 -8.65 -2.20 21.22
CA LYS A 319 -9.60 -1.56 22.14
C LYS A 319 -10.99 -2.18 22.04
N VAL A 320 -11.50 -2.38 20.82
CA VAL A 320 -12.81 -3.01 20.60
C VAL A 320 -12.83 -4.43 21.16
N LYS A 321 -11.76 -5.19 20.95
CA LYS A 321 -11.59 -6.54 21.51
C LYS A 321 -11.68 -6.54 23.03
N THR A 322 -10.93 -5.64 23.67
CA THR A 322 -10.92 -5.50 25.14
C THR A 322 -12.32 -5.16 25.66
N THR A 323 -12.99 -4.18 25.07
CA THR A 323 -14.37 -3.83 25.44
C THR A 323 -15.35 -4.97 25.22
N ALA A 324 -15.20 -5.75 24.14
CA ALA A 324 -16.06 -6.91 23.88
C ALA A 324 -15.87 -8.03 24.91
N LEU A 325 -14.63 -8.26 25.37
CA LEU A 325 -14.33 -9.19 26.47
C LEU A 325 -14.98 -8.74 27.78
N GLU A 326 -14.77 -7.49 28.18
CA GLU A 326 -15.38 -6.91 29.39
C GLU A 326 -16.92 -7.00 29.35
N MET A 327 -17.52 -6.70 28.19
CA MET A 327 -18.96 -6.81 27.99
C MET A 327 -19.45 -8.26 28.08
N SER A 328 -18.71 -9.21 27.51
CA SER A 328 -19.04 -10.64 27.63
C SER A 328 -19.01 -11.12 29.08
N GLU A 329 -18.08 -10.61 29.87
CA GLU A 329 -17.93 -10.99 31.27
C GLU A 329 -19.05 -10.41 32.13
N ALA A 330 -19.36 -9.11 31.97
CA ALA A 330 -20.49 -8.45 32.62
C ALA A 330 -21.84 -9.10 32.26
N GLN A 331 -22.01 -9.52 31.00
CA GLN A 331 -23.22 -10.21 30.55
C GLN A 331 -23.37 -11.58 31.22
N ASN A 332 -22.29 -12.36 31.34
CA ASN A 332 -22.32 -13.65 32.04
C ASN A 332 -22.64 -13.51 33.52
N GLN A 333 -22.09 -12.49 34.20
CA GLN A 333 -22.45 -12.18 35.60
C GLN A 333 -23.93 -11.84 35.74
N SER A 334 -24.46 -11.00 34.83
CA SER A 334 -25.88 -10.63 34.80
C SER A 334 -26.78 -11.84 34.58
N LEU A 335 -26.39 -12.75 33.68
CA LEU A 335 -27.12 -13.99 33.40
C LEU A 335 -27.17 -14.92 34.60
N SER A 336 -26.07 -15.05 35.34
CA SER A 336 -26.04 -15.83 36.58
C SER A 336 -27.01 -15.28 37.62
N SER A 337 -27.02 -13.95 37.81
CA SER A 337 -27.95 -13.27 38.71
C SER A 337 -29.41 -13.47 38.29
N LEU A 338 -29.73 -13.25 37.00
CA LEU A 338 -31.06 -13.49 36.44
C LEU A 338 -31.54 -14.94 36.64
N SER A 339 -30.64 -15.92 36.44
CA SER A 339 -30.94 -17.33 36.67
C SER A 339 -31.26 -17.62 38.14
N GLU A 340 -30.52 -17.02 39.07
CA GLU A 340 -30.79 -17.14 40.51
C GLU A 340 -32.14 -16.51 40.89
N THR A 341 -32.43 -15.31 40.38
CA THR A 341 -33.71 -14.62 40.57
C THR A 341 -34.87 -15.45 40.02
N ALA A 342 -34.72 -16.04 38.82
CA ALA A 342 -35.72 -16.90 38.20
C ALA A 342 -36.02 -18.15 39.07
N LYS A 343 -34.98 -18.77 39.65
CA LYS A 343 -35.13 -19.90 40.57
C LYS A 343 -35.86 -19.50 41.85
N LYS A 344 -35.48 -18.37 42.46
CA LYS A 344 -36.14 -17.83 43.66
C LYS A 344 -37.62 -17.55 43.40
N LEU A 345 -37.94 -16.87 42.30
CA LEU A 345 -39.31 -16.59 41.86
C LEU A 345 -40.13 -17.88 41.76
N LEU A 346 -39.63 -18.89 41.04
CA LEU A 346 -40.32 -20.17 40.89
C LEU A 346 -40.56 -20.87 42.24
N GLN A 347 -39.58 -20.82 43.14
CA GLN A 347 -39.70 -21.41 44.47
C GLN A 347 -40.76 -20.69 45.31
N THR A 348 -40.76 -19.36 45.31
CA THR A 348 -41.79 -18.54 45.97
C THR A 348 -43.18 -18.83 45.42
N THR A 349 -43.34 -18.87 44.09
CA THR A 349 -44.62 -19.18 43.43
C THR A 349 -45.14 -20.57 43.80
N LYS A 350 -44.27 -21.59 43.86
CA LYS A 350 -44.63 -22.95 44.31
C LYS A 350 -45.04 -22.97 45.79
N SER A 351 -44.32 -22.27 46.66
CA SER A 351 -44.65 -22.18 48.08
C SER A 351 -46.00 -21.52 48.33
N ILE A 352 -46.33 -20.45 47.60
CA ILE A 352 -47.63 -19.77 47.66
C ILE A 352 -48.74 -20.75 47.25
N LYS A 353 -48.57 -21.45 46.13
CA LYS A 353 -49.56 -22.42 45.64
C LYS A 353 -49.79 -23.62 46.57
N ASN A 354 -48.77 -24.05 47.31
CA ASN A 354 -48.89 -25.15 48.27
C ASN A 354 -49.56 -24.74 49.58
N LYS A 355 -49.56 -23.44 49.91
CA LYS A 355 -50.16 -22.89 51.14
C LYS A 355 -51.62 -22.46 50.97
N ILE A 356 -52.16 -22.49 49.75
CA ILE A 356 -53.52 -22.08 49.39
C ILE A 356 -54.30 -23.28 48.90
#